data_AF-A0A2N1MXW7-F1
#
_entry.id   AF-A0A2N1MXW7-F1
#
_cell.length_a   1.000
_cell.length_b   1.000
_cell.length_c   1.000
_cell.angle_alpha   90.00
_cell.angle_beta   90.00
_cell.angle_gamma   90.00
#
_symmetry.space_group_name_H-M   'P 1'
#
loop_
_entity.id
_entity.type
_entity.pdbx_description
1 polymer ?
#
loop_
_entity_poly.entity_id
_entity_poly.type
_entity_poly.pdbx_seq_one_letter_code
_entity_poly.pdbx_strand_id
1 'polypeptide(L)'
;MSQGVPSISISDLSKYYQFNCEKLVQKIVSKKPKSTNENENKKNKTDNLIEASKKRGNEFELEIKNKLNNVVDCQHKSYKDLLRNVHVGQTFYQMKFDVPENVYNANIKDIIKLKSFIPDFIEVIREDGETKLMVWDVKSSKSTRISHQFQAASYVYLLKYIIQDFPALSISHTIGIRLPHLPLQTFNIDLLLQRIDKFFRKDLPKIIRTKEPFWYYNTRCRTCDFVHTCREDAIGSISMIPHLSPENAESLRTFVSSRNDVVDIEDLTKIVVNEDNDVKKSDKLIIKQIIKYDKKSKRSPYLRAKKTKRAQPFYIILYYTRKEVYFF
;
A
#
# COMPACT_ATOMS: atom_id res chain seq x y z
N MET A 1 5.40 -9.24 30.64
CA MET A 1 6.28 -8.45 29.73
C MET A 1 5.39 -7.62 28.83
N SER A 2 5.33 -6.30 29.03
CA SER A 2 4.55 -5.41 28.16
C SER A 2 5.13 -5.47 26.75
N GLN A 3 4.38 -6.04 25.81
CA GLN A 3 4.75 -5.96 24.40
C GLN A 3 4.78 -4.47 24.02
N GLY A 4 5.95 -3.96 23.64
CA GLY A 4 6.08 -2.57 23.21
C GLY A 4 5.18 -2.28 22.01
N VAL A 5 4.71 -1.04 21.92
CA VAL A 5 3.85 -0.58 20.81
C VAL A 5 4.56 -0.86 19.46
N PRO A 6 3.89 -1.54 18.51
CA PRO A 6 4.51 -1.94 17.24
C PRO A 6 4.94 -0.74 16.41
N SER A 7 6.06 -0.88 15.68
CA SER A 7 6.62 0.21 14.86
C SER A 7 6.42 0.01 13.36
N ILE A 8 6.00 1.06 12.66
CA ILE A 8 5.69 1.02 11.22
C ILE A 8 6.31 2.22 10.48
N SER A 9 6.77 2.01 9.24
CA SER A 9 7.33 3.07 8.41
C SER A 9 6.29 3.66 7.44
N ILE A 10 6.55 4.86 6.92
CA ILE A 10 5.69 5.45 5.87
C ILE A 10 5.71 4.63 4.58
N SER A 11 6.84 4.02 4.24
CA SER A 11 6.94 3.13 3.08
C SER A 11 6.16 1.83 3.28
N ASP A 12 5.99 1.35 4.52
CA ASP A 12 5.09 0.25 4.82
C ASP A 12 3.62 0.67 4.72
N LEU A 13 3.26 1.86 5.21
CA LEU A 13 1.90 2.40 5.09
C LEU A 13 1.52 2.68 3.63
N SER A 14 2.47 3.11 2.78
CA SER A 14 2.19 3.35 1.36
C SER A 14 1.76 2.09 0.61
N LYS A 15 2.16 0.90 1.09
CA LYS A 15 1.70 -0.39 0.57
C LYS A 15 0.18 -0.56 0.71
N TYR A 16 -0.46 0.08 1.70
CA TYR A 16 -1.93 0.09 1.79
C TYR A 16 -2.55 0.60 0.48
N TYR A 17 -2.03 1.67 -0.11
CA TYR A 17 -2.53 2.22 -1.37
C TYR A 17 -2.11 1.42 -2.60
N GLN A 18 -1.02 0.65 -2.51
CA GLN A 18 -0.61 -0.27 -3.57
C GLN A 18 -1.56 -1.47 -3.65
N PHE A 19 -1.88 -2.08 -2.50
CA PHE A 19 -2.64 -3.33 -2.42
C PHE A 19 -4.13 -3.15 -2.12
N ASN A 20 -4.55 -1.97 -1.66
CA ASN A 20 -5.89 -1.66 -1.14
C ASN A 20 -6.36 -2.69 -0.12
N CYS A 21 -5.57 -2.90 0.94
CA CYS A 21 -5.71 -4.04 1.85
C CYS A 21 -5.45 -3.64 3.31
N GLU A 22 -6.49 -3.66 4.14
CA GLU A 22 -6.39 -3.36 5.58
C GLU A 22 -5.67 -4.49 6.31
N LYS A 23 -5.90 -5.75 5.90
CA LYS A 23 -5.25 -6.94 6.48
C LYS A 23 -3.74 -6.89 6.33
N LEU A 24 -3.22 -6.27 5.26
CA LEU A 24 -1.78 -6.04 5.08
C LEU A 24 -1.23 -5.15 6.19
N VAL A 25 -1.89 -4.02 6.47
CA VAL A 25 -1.47 -3.08 7.51
C VAL A 25 -1.44 -3.79 8.86
N GLN A 26 -2.49 -4.53 9.21
CA GLN A 26 -2.52 -5.31 10.45
C GLN A 26 -1.39 -6.34 10.52
N LYS A 27 -1.13 -7.10 9.43
CA LYS A 27 -0.05 -8.09 9.42
C LYS A 27 1.33 -7.46 9.55
N ILE A 28 1.55 -6.25 9.04
CA ILE A 28 2.79 -5.49 9.25
C ILE A 28 2.93 -5.09 10.72
N VAL A 29 1.87 -4.54 11.31
CA VAL A 29 1.83 -4.10 12.72
C VAL A 29 2.02 -5.27 13.69
N SER A 30 1.39 -6.41 13.43
CA SER A 30 1.48 -7.61 14.27
C SER A 30 2.78 -8.41 14.07
N LYS A 31 3.64 -8.01 13.12
CA LYS A 31 4.89 -8.72 12.85
C LYS A 31 5.86 -8.45 13.99
N LYS A 32 6.16 -9.48 14.80
CA LYS A 32 7.25 -9.39 15.78
C LYS A 32 8.56 -9.02 15.06
N PRO A 33 9.42 -8.18 15.66
CA PRO A 33 10.76 -7.96 15.12
C PRO A 33 11.44 -9.32 15.01
N LYS A 34 11.87 -9.68 13.79
CA LYS A 34 12.55 -10.95 13.55
C LYS A 34 13.85 -10.93 14.37
N SER A 35 14.07 -11.95 15.19
CA SER A 35 15.41 -12.27 15.68
C SER A 35 16.30 -12.57 14.48
N THR A 36 17.53 -12.08 14.52
CA THR A 36 18.46 -12.03 13.40
C THR A 36 18.93 -13.41 12.90
N ASN A 37 18.52 -14.53 13.52
CA ASN A 37 19.19 -15.83 13.38
C ASN A 37 18.39 -16.97 12.72
N GLU A 38 17.17 -16.77 12.20
CA GLU A 38 16.32 -17.92 11.79
C GLU A 38 16.01 -18.08 10.29
N ASN A 39 16.63 -17.36 9.36
CA ASN A 39 16.27 -17.51 7.93
C ASN A 39 17.44 -17.48 6.94
N GLU A 40 18.49 -18.25 7.17
CA GLU A 40 19.50 -18.46 6.11
C GLU A 40 19.12 -19.57 5.10
N ASN A 41 18.17 -20.47 5.40
CA ASN A 41 18.06 -21.72 4.63
C ASN A 41 16.78 -21.99 3.81
N LYS A 42 15.98 -20.98 3.44
CA LYS A 42 14.98 -21.11 2.35
C LYS A 42 14.79 -19.79 1.59
N LYS A 43 15.72 -19.41 0.71
CA LYS A 43 15.47 -18.36 -0.29
C LYS A 43 14.48 -18.86 -1.34
N ASN A 44 13.23 -18.42 -1.27
CA ASN A 44 12.23 -18.71 -2.29
C ASN A 44 12.42 -17.77 -3.50
N LYS A 45 11.94 -18.17 -4.69
CA LYS A 45 11.99 -17.34 -5.92
C LYS A 45 11.39 -15.93 -5.74
N THR A 46 10.41 -15.79 -4.84
CA THR A 46 9.80 -14.51 -4.46
C THR A 46 10.79 -13.58 -3.76
N ASP A 47 11.67 -14.12 -2.91
CA ASP A 47 12.69 -13.35 -2.19
C ASP A 47 13.72 -12.76 -3.17
N ASN A 48 14.11 -13.53 -4.18
CA ASN A 48 15.02 -13.07 -5.24
C ASN A 48 14.41 -11.90 -6.07
N LEU A 49 13.10 -11.92 -6.33
CA LEU A 49 12.43 -10.83 -7.06
C LEU A 49 12.35 -9.54 -6.22
N ILE A 50 12.09 -9.67 -4.91
CA ILE A 50 12.07 -8.54 -3.98
C ILE A 50 13.47 -7.94 -3.84
N GLU A 51 14.49 -8.78 -3.68
CA GLU A 51 15.90 -8.38 -3.59
C GLU A 51 16.35 -7.64 -4.86
N ALA A 52 16.07 -8.21 -6.03
CA ALA A 52 16.34 -7.56 -7.31
C ALA A 52 15.60 -6.24 -7.48
N SER A 53 14.35 -6.14 -7.00
CA SER A 53 13.58 -4.88 -7.06
C SER A 53 14.19 -3.81 -6.15
N LYS A 54 14.65 -4.16 -4.95
CA LYS A 54 15.33 -3.23 -4.04
C LYS A 54 16.65 -2.75 -4.63
N LYS A 55 17.47 -3.68 -5.15
CA LYS A 55 18.76 -3.36 -5.79
C LYS A 55 18.59 -2.34 -6.92
N ARG A 56 17.65 -2.59 -7.84
CA ARG A 56 17.32 -1.64 -8.92
C ARG A 56 16.85 -0.28 -8.42
N GLY A 57 16.11 -0.25 -7.31
CA GLY A 57 15.67 0.99 -6.67
C GLY A 57 16.87 1.82 -6.18
N ASN A 58 17.76 1.18 -5.42
CA ASN A 58 18.95 1.82 -4.86
C ASN A 58 19.91 2.31 -5.96
N GLU A 59 20.15 1.50 -6.99
CA GLU A 59 20.98 1.87 -8.13
C GLU A 59 20.43 3.11 -8.86
N PHE A 60 19.11 3.12 -9.10
CA PHE A 60 18.46 4.25 -9.75
C PHE A 60 18.49 5.52 -8.90
N GLU A 61 18.26 5.42 -7.59
CA GLU A 61 18.35 6.55 -6.69
C GLU A 61 19.76 7.16 -6.65
N LEU A 62 20.80 6.30 -6.61
CA LEU A 62 22.19 6.73 -6.67
C LEU A 62 22.55 7.38 -8.02
N GLU A 63 22.02 6.84 -9.12
CA GLU A 63 22.17 7.45 -10.44
C GLU A 63 21.58 8.87 -10.48
N ILE A 64 20.41 9.09 -9.88
CA ILE A 64 19.80 10.41 -9.78
C ILE A 64 20.65 11.33 -8.92
N LYS A 65 21.09 10.88 -7.73
CA LYS A 65 21.98 11.65 -6.84
C LYS A 65 23.21 12.16 -7.58
N ASN A 66 23.86 11.30 -8.36
CA ASN A 66 25.09 11.62 -9.08
C ASN A 66 24.89 12.57 -10.26
N LYS A 67 23.65 12.75 -10.74
CA LYS A 67 23.30 13.68 -11.83
C LYS A 67 22.87 15.06 -11.34
N LEU A 68 22.52 15.18 -10.07
CA LEU A 68 22.08 16.44 -9.48
C LEU A 68 23.30 17.25 -9.03
N ASN A 69 23.20 18.57 -9.22
CA ASN A 69 24.18 19.52 -8.72
C ASN A 69 23.79 19.96 -7.30
N ASN A 70 24.77 20.41 -6.50
CA ASN A 70 24.53 20.97 -5.16
C ASN A 70 23.75 20.03 -4.20
N VAL A 71 24.10 18.73 -4.25
CA VAL A 71 23.51 17.71 -3.38
C VAL A 71 24.29 17.60 -2.07
N VAL A 72 23.61 17.69 -0.94
CA VAL A 72 24.17 17.41 0.38
C VAL A 72 23.69 16.05 0.87
N ASP A 73 24.65 15.12 1.02
CA ASP A 73 24.40 13.82 1.66
C ASP A 73 24.19 14.00 3.16
N CYS A 74 23.05 13.49 3.65
CA CYS A 74 22.57 13.69 5.01
C CYS A 74 22.52 12.41 5.86
N GLN A 75 23.00 11.26 5.38
CA GLN A 75 22.85 9.96 6.07
C GLN A 75 23.33 9.95 7.53
N HIS A 76 24.33 10.78 7.86
CA HIS A 76 24.93 10.88 9.18
C HIS A 76 24.88 12.29 9.79
N LYS A 77 24.04 13.18 9.26
CA LYS A 77 23.97 14.59 9.69
C LYS A 77 22.65 14.88 10.40
N SER A 78 22.72 15.76 11.40
CA SER A 78 21.54 16.33 12.04
C SER A 78 20.79 17.23 11.06
N TYR A 79 19.49 16.99 10.86
CA TYR A 79 18.67 17.85 10.00
C TYR A 79 18.59 19.29 10.54
N LYS A 80 18.72 19.50 11.86
CA LYS A 80 18.55 20.82 12.48
C LYS A 80 19.59 21.82 12.01
N ASP A 81 20.84 21.40 11.90
CA ASP A 81 21.94 22.29 11.50
C ASP A 81 21.91 22.58 10.00
N LEU A 82 21.47 21.60 9.22
CA LEU A 82 21.28 21.74 7.77
C LEU A 82 20.11 22.66 7.43
N LEU A 83 18.97 22.54 8.13
CA LEU A 83 17.80 23.37 7.88
C LEU A 83 17.97 24.83 8.35
N ARG A 84 18.88 25.13 9.28
CA ARG A 84 19.21 26.52 9.66
C ARG A 84 20.02 27.25 8.59
N ASN A 85 20.76 26.53 7.76
CA ASN A 85 21.73 27.07 6.81
C ASN A 85 21.40 26.62 5.39
N VAL A 86 20.12 26.71 5.01
CA VAL A 86 19.65 26.33 3.67
C VAL A 86 20.00 27.37 2.63
N HIS A 87 20.28 26.92 1.41
CA HIS A 87 20.42 27.77 0.24
C HIS A 87 19.46 27.34 -0.87
N VAL A 88 18.84 28.30 -1.55
CA VAL A 88 18.00 28.00 -2.72
C VAL A 88 18.83 27.29 -3.81
N GLY A 89 18.28 26.24 -4.40
CA GLY A 89 18.96 25.37 -5.36
C GLY A 89 19.79 24.25 -4.71
N GLN A 90 19.79 24.14 -3.38
CA GLN A 90 20.38 23.02 -2.66
C GLN A 90 19.41 21.84 -2.62
N THR A 91 19.94 20.61 -2.74
CA THR A 91 19.15 19.40 -2.57
C THR A 91 19.72 18.53 -1.46
N PHE A 92 18.91 18.19 -0.47
CA PHE A 92 19.28 17.25 0.59
C PHE A 92 18.93 15.82 0.17
N TYR A 93 19.92 14.93 0.24
CA TYR A 93 19.76 13.50 -0.08
C TYR A 93 19.69 12.66 1.20
N GLN A 94 18.67 11.82 1.31
CA GLN A 94 18.43 10.92 2.46
C GLN A 94 18.48 11.61 3.83
N MET A 95 17.85 12.77 3.95
CA MET A 95 17.73 13.47 5.23
C MET A 95 16.76 12.72 6.16
N LYS A 96 17.25 12.28 7.32
CA LYS A 96 16.47 11.53 8.30
C LYS A 96 15.77 12.45 9.29
N PHE A 97 14.49 12.20 9.52
CA PHE A 97 13.67 12.92 10.49
C PHE A 97 13.02 11.97 11.49
N ASP A 98 12.99 12.39 12.74
CA ASP A 98 12.19 11.73 13.77
C ASP A 98 10.77 12.28 13.75
N VAL A 99 9.80 11.40 14.00
CA VAL A 99 8.38 11.79 14.00
C VAL A 99 8.08 12.54 15.29
N PRO A 100 7.64 13.82 15.22
CA PRO A 100 7.34 14.62 16.39
C PRO A 100 6.23 14.00 17.27
N GLU A 101 6.31 14.21 18.59
CA GLU A 101 5.31 13.66 19.51
C GLU A 101 3.89 14.19 19.25
N ASN A 102 3.77 15.44 18.81
CA ASN A 102 2.48 16.09 18.50
C ASN A 102 1.74 15.47 17.29
N VAL A 103 2.41 14.66 16.46
CA VAL A 103 1.76 13.85 15.41
C VAL A 103 0.90 12.76 16.04
N TYR A 104 1.32 12.24 17.20
CA TYR A 104 0.59 11.22 17.93
C TYR A 104 -0.52 11.88 18.74
N ASN A 105 -1.69 12.01 18.13
CA ASN A 105 -2.91 12.26 18.89
C ASN A 105 -3.24 11.05 19.80
N ALA A 106 -4.15 11.24 20.75
CA ALA A 106 -4.60 10.19 21.67
C ALA A 106 -5.12 8.91 20.98
N ASN A 107 -5.45 8.97 19.68
CA ASN A 107 -6.00 7.82 18.96
C ASN A 107 -4.95 6.87 18.40
N ILE A 108 -3.69 7.28 18.20
CA ILE A 108 -2.65 6.40 17.62
C ILE A 108 -1.48 6.12 18.56
N LYS A 109 -1.26 6.94 19.59
CA LYS A 109 -0.10 6.89 20.50
C LYS A 109 0.13 5.50 21.12
N ASP A 110 -0.93 4.83 21.53
CA ASP A 110 -0.86 3.52 22.19
C ASP A 110 -1.05 2.34 21.22
N ILE A 111 -1.20 2.63 19.92
CA ILE A 111 -1.48 1.62 18.89
C ILE A 111 -0.26 1.33 18.04
N ILE A 112 0.42 2.38 17.57
CA ILE A 112 1.61 2.27 16.72
C ILE A 112 2.60 3.39 17.01
N LYS A 113 3.87 3.09 16.79
CA LYS A 113 4.93 4.09 16.69
C LYS A 113 5.36 4.22 15.23
N LEU A 114 5.30 5.43 14.68
CA LEU A 114 5.87 5.69 13.36
C LEU A 114 7.40 5.71 13.49
N LYS A 115 8.08 4.97 12.61
CA LYS A 115 9.54 5.00 12.51
C LYS A 115 9.99 6.35 11.96
N SER A 116 11.25 6.73 12.23
CA SER A 116 11.89 7.85 11.55
C SER A 116 11.71 7.71 10.04
N PHE A 117 11.48 8.83 9.36
CA PHE A 117 11.23 8.86 7.93
C PHE A 117 12.40 9.52 7.21
N ILE A 118 12.63 9.06 5.98
CA ILE A 118 13.75 9.48 5.14
C ILE A 118 13.17 9.72 3.75
N PRO A 119 12.87 10.98 3.39
CA PRO A 119 12.58 11.34 2.01
C PRO A 119 13.84 11.11 1.16
N ASP A 120 13.67 10.65 -0.08
CA ASP A 120 14.81 10.37 -0.97
C ASP A 120 15.58 11.68 -1.25
N PHE A 121 14.85 12.74 -1.62
CA PHE A 121 15.40 14.08 -1.77
C PHE A 121 14.46 15.17 -1.22
N ILE A 122 15.06 16.26 -0.76
CA ILE A 122 14.36 17.52 -0.45
C ILE A 122 15.11 18.65 -1.15
N GLU A 123 14.47 19.27 -2.12
CA GLU A 123 15.01 20.43 -2.84
C GLU A 123 14.57 21.73 -2.16
N VAL A 124 15.49 22.67 -1.99
CA VAL A 124 15.21 24.02 -1.50
C VAL A 124 14.93 24.89 -2.73
N ILE A 125 13.67 25.26 -2.90
CA ILE A 125 13.20 26.05 -4.05
C ILE A 125 12.75 27.45 -3.62
N ARG A 126 12.61 28.34 -4.60
CA ARG A 126 11.89 29.60 -4.43
C ARG A 126 10.52 29.46 -5.09
N GLU A 127 9.46 29.59 -4.29
CA GLU A 127 8.06 29.50 -4.72
C GLU A 127 7.32 30.65 -4.03
N ASP A 128 6.54 31.43 -4.78
CA ASP A 128 5.80 32.60 -4.27
C ASP A 128 6.64 33.64 -3.49
N GLY A 129 7.92 33.77 -3.84
CA GLY A 129 8.86 34.67 -3.15
C GLY A 129 9.43 34.11 -1.84
N GLU A 130 8.93 32.97 -1.36
CA GLU A 130 9.40 32.30 -0.15
C GLU A 130 10.43 31.21 -0.46
N THR A 131 11.24 30.87 0.55
CA THR A 131 12.13 29.70 0.49
C THR A 131 11.34 28.48 0.96
N LYS A 132 11.10 27.54 0.05
CA LYS A 132 10.27 26.35 0.33
C LYS A 132 11.04 25.05 0.17
N LEU A 133 10.66 24.05 0.96
CA LEU A 133 11.15 22.69 0.81
C LEU A 133 10.20 21.88 -0.09
N MET A 134 10.70 21.35 -1.21
CA MET A 134 9.98 20.44 -2.10
C MET A 134 10.50 19.01 -1.92
N VAL A 135 9.61 18.10 -1.51
CA VAL A 135 9.96 16.68 -1.30
C VAL A 135 9.90 15.93 -2.63
N TRP A 136 10.94 15.15 -2.92
CA TRP A 136 10.96 14.22 -4.06
C TRP A 136 11.08 12.77 -3.60
N ASP A 137 10.45 11.90 -4.38
CA ASP A 137 10.49 10.45 -4.20
C ASP A 137 10.96 9.79 -5.50
N VAL A 138 11.98 8.95 -5.42
CA VAL A 138 12.57 8.27 -6.57
C VAL A 138 12.04 6.85 -6.62
N LYS A 139 11.56 6.45 -7.80
CA LYS A 139 10.95 5.12 -7.97
C LYS A 139 11.39 4.52 -9.29
N SER A 140 12.02 3.34 -9.24
CA SER A 140 12.45 2.58 -10.42
C SER A 140 11.31 1.95 -11.22
N SER A 141 10.06 2.28 -10.91
CA SER A 141 8.87 1.83 -11.62
C SER A 141 8.65 2.60 -12.91
N LYS A 142 8.02 1.97 -13.90
CA LYS A 142 7.73 2.59 -15.22
C LYS A 142 6.72 3.74 -15.18
N SER A 143 5.90 3.83 -14.13
CA SER A 143 4.84 4.83 -14.02
C SER A 143 4.57 5.23 -12.57
N THR A 144 4.05 6.44 -12.39
CA THR A 144 3.66 6.98 -11.10
C THR A 144 2.45 6.21 -10.57
N ARG A 145 2.46 5.92 -9.26
CA ARG A 145 1.39 5.21 -8.57
C ARG A 145 0.89 6.06 -7.41
N ILE A 146 -0.37 5.84 -7.04
CA ILE A 146 -0.99 6.48 -5.87
C ILE A 146 -0.16 6.21 -4.60
N SER A 147 0.46 5.03 -4.47
CA SER A 147 1.34 4.72 -3.35
C SER A 147 2.59 5.61 -3.28
N HIS A 148 3.14 6.05 -4.41
CA HIS A 148 4.29 6.97 -4.45
C HIS A 148 3.87 8.38 -4.00
N GLN A 149 2.75 8.87 -4.54
CA GLN A 149 2.17 10.15 -4.11
C GLN A 149 1.81 10.15 -2.63
N PHE A 150 1.22 9.06 -2.12
CA PHE A 150 0.91 8.91 -0.71
C PHE A 150 2.18 8.95 0.16
N GLN A 151 3.25 8.26 -0.26
CA GLN A 151 4.53 8.24 0.46
C GLN A 151 5.13 9.65 0.56
N ALA A 152 5.30 10.33 -0.58
CA ALA A 152 5.85 11.69 -0.63
C ALA A 152 4.97 12.71 0.11
N ALA A 153 3.65 12.68 -0.08
CA ALA A 153 2.72 13.55 0.62
C ALA A 153 2.69 13.30 2.13
N SER A 154 2.89 12.04 2.57
CA SER A 154 3.03 11.71 3.99
C SER A 154 4.30 12.31 4.59
N TYR A 155 5.41 12.32 3.84
CA TYR A 155 6.62 13.02 4.28
C TYR A 155 6.37 14.52 4.42
N VAL A 156 5.71 15.15 3.45
CA VAL A 156 5.32 16.57 3.57
C VAL A 156 4.43 16.80 4.79
N TYR A 157 3.41 15.96 4.99
CA TYR A 157 2.52 16.06 6.15
C TYR A 157 3.29 16.04 7.47
N LEU A 158 4.26 15.14 7.63
CA LEU A 158 5.09 15.05 8.83
C LEU A 158 6.08 16.22 8.94
N LEU A 159 6.69 16.64 7.83
CA LEU A 159 7.61 17.78 7.79
C LEU A 159 6.94 19.07 8.23
N LYS A 160 5.63 19.26 7.96
CA LYS A 160 4.88 20.43 8.45
C LYS A 160 4.91 20.59 9.98
N TYR A 161 5.07 19.51 10.75
CA TYR A 161 5.25 19.58 12.20
C TYR A 161 6.69 19.91 12.61
N ILE A 162 7.67 19.55 11.79
CA ILE A 162 9.10 19.77 12.06
C ILE A 162 9.52 21.19 11.69
N ILE A 163 9.04 21.69 10.53
CA ILE A 163 9.44 23.01 10.03
C ILE A 163 8.88 24.17 10.84
N GLN A 164 7.97 23.92 11.79
CA GLN A 164 7.51 24.93 12.76
C GLN A 164 8.67 25.52 13.57
N ASP A 165 9.73 24.74 13.79
CA ASP A 165 10.95 25.18 14.47
C ASP A 165 11.88 26.04 13.56
N PHE A 166 11.52 26.24 12.29
CA PHE A 166 12.33 26.91 11.26
C PHE A 166 11.49 27.97 10.52
N PRO A 167 11.20 29.13 11.14
CA PRO A 167 10.24 30.10 10.61
C PRO A 167 10.61 30.74 9.26
N ALA A 168 11.88 30.63 8.84
CA ALA A 168 12.35 31.10 7.53
C ALA A 168 12.04 30.12 6.37
N LEU A 169 11.44 28.97 6.68
CA LEU A 169 11.14 27.90 5.73
C LEU A 169 9.64 27.61 5.70
N SER A 170 9.10 27.42 4.51
CA SER A 170 7.77 26.81 4.31
C SER A 170 7.89 25.52 3.49
N ILE A 171 6.80 24.74 3.39
CA ILE A 171 6.77 23.55 2.54
C ILE A 171 6.06 23.91 1.23
N SER A 172 6.61 23.47 0.10
CA SER A 172 5.97 23.66 -1.21
C SER A 172 4.62 22.93 -1.27
N HIS A 173 3.69 23.50 -2.05
CA HIS A 173 2.42 22.86 -2.39
C HIS A 173 2.56 21.74 -3.44
N THR A 174 3.80 21.42 -3.81
CA THR A 174 4.15 20.45 -4.84
C THR A 174 5.07 19.37 -4.30
N ILE A 175 4.89 18.13 -4.76
CA ILE A 175 5.86 17.03 -4.59
C ILE A 175 6.41 16.59 -5.94
N GLY A 176 7.62 16.08 -5.95
CA GLY A 176 8.26 15.48 -7.12
C GLY A 176 8.27 13.95 -7.07
N ILE A 177 8.01 13.29 -8.20
CA ILE A 177 8.22 11.86 -8.37
C ILE A 177 9.13 11.64 -9.57
N ARG A 178 10.31 11.06 -9.31
CA ARG A 178 11.32 10.79 -10.33
C ARG A 178 11.25 9.33 -10.77
N LEU A 179 11.02 9.12 -12.07
CA LEU A 179 10.97 7.80 -12.70
C LEU A 179 12.08 7.65 -13.75
N PRO A 180 12.46 6.40 -14.12
CA PRO A 180 13.43 6.17 -15.17
C PRO A 180 12.98 6.78 -16.50
N HIS A 181 13.92 7.44 -17.19
CA HIS A 181 13.73 8.01 -18.53
C HIS A 181 12.62 9.07 -18.65
N LEU A 182 12.10 9.58 -17.54
CA LEU A 182 11.07 10.62 -17.52
C LEU A 182 11.58 11.85 -16.78
N PRO A 183 11.12 13.06 -17.14
CA PRO A 183 11.35 14.25 -16.32
C PRO A 183 10.74 14.09 -14.92
N LEU A 184 11.12 14.98 -14.00
CA LEU A 184 10.51 15.02 -12.68
C LEU A 184 9.01 15.31 -12.84
N GLN A 185 8.16 14.43 -12.34
CA GLN A 185 6.71 14.65 -12.37
C GLN A 185 6.30 15.36 -11.10
N THR A 186 5.67 16.51 -11.24
CA THR A 186 5.20 17.34 -10.12
C THR A 186 3.71 17.15 -9.89
N PHE A 187 3.30 17.16 -8.62
CA PHE A 187 1.89 17.02 -8.22
C PHE A 187 1.55 18.02 -7.13
N ASN A 188 0.46 18.78 -7.30
CA ASN A 188 -0.09 19.57 -6.21
C ASN A 188 -0.64 18.64 -5.11
N ILE A 189 -0.33 18.95 -3.85
CA ILE A 189 -0.66 18.09 -2.71
C ILE A 189 -1.79 18.59 -1.83
N ASP A 190 -2.44 19.70 -2.13
CA ASP A 190 -3.40 20.32 -1.20
C ASP A 190 -4.57 19.38 -0.87
N LEU A 191 -5.16 18.74 -1.89
CA LEU A 191 -6.20 17.72 -1.72
C LEU A 191 -5.64 16.42 -1.13
N LEU A 192 -4.41 16.06 -1.47
CA LEU A 192 -3.76 14.86 -0.94
C LEU A 192 -3.52 15.00 0.56
N LEU A 193 -3.08 16.15 1.05
CA LEU A 193 -2.80 16.40 2.45
C LEU A 193 -4.04 16.23 3.35
N GLN A 194 -5.21 16.65 2.88
CA GLN A 194 -6.47 16.39 3.60
C GLN A 194 -6.75 14.88 3.72
N ARG A 195 -6.48 14.12 2.65
CA ARG A 195 -6.61 12.66 2.66
C ARG A 195 -5.57 12.00 3.56
N ILE A 196 -4.33 12.48 3.57
CA ILE A 196 -3.26 12.02 4.46
C ILE A 196 -3.66 12.24 5.93
N ASP A 197 -4.14 13.45 6.26
CA ASP A 197 -4.58 13.78 7.62
C ASP A 197 -5.71 12.86 8.09
N LYS A 198 -6.75 12.69 7.26
CA LYS A 198 -7.84 11.73 7.54
C LYS A 198 -7.30 10.31 7.73
N PHE A 199 -6.34 9.88 6.89
CA PHE A 199 -5.77 8.55 7.00
C PHE A 199 -5.08 8.34 8.35
N PHE A 200 -4.19 9.24 8.77
CA PHE A 200 -3.50 9.11 10.06
C PHE A 200 -4.44 9.26 11.26
N ARG A 201 -5.41 10.19 11.21
CA ARG A 201 -6.28 10.49 12.35
C ARG A 201 -7.45 9.52 12.51
N LYS A 202 -7.96 8.94 11.41
CA LYS A 202 -9.20 8.16 11.40
C LYS A 202 -8.99 6.75 10.83
N ASP A 203 -8.51 6.65 9.59
CA ASP A 203 -8.54 5.37 8.87
C ASP A 203 -7.54 4.38 9.47
N LEU A 204 -6.30 4.82 9.73
CA LEU A 204 -5.25 3.98 10.31
C LEU A 204 -5.62 3.41 11.70
N PRO A 205 -6.04 4.23 12.70
CA PRO A 205 -6.49 3.67 13.98
C PRO A 205 -7.71 2.75 13.84
N LYS A 206 -8.65 3.03 12.93
CA LYS A 206 -9.77 2.12 12.63
C LYS A 206 -9.29 0.78 12.09
N ILE A 207 -8.38 0.81 11.11
CA ILE A 207 -7.78 -0.37 10.48
C ILE A 207 -7.06 -1.23 11.50
N ILE A 208 -6.36 -0.63 12.48
CA ILE A 208 -5.61 -1.43 13.45
C ILE A 208 -6.53 -2.01 14.53
N ARG A 209 -7.58 -1.29 14.94
CA ARG A 209 -8.52 -1.74 15.99
C ARG A 209 -9.56 -2.75 15.52
N THR A 210 -9.88 -2.80 14.22
CA THR A 210 -10.88 -3.76 13.72
C THR A 210 -10.41 -5.20 13.90
N LYS A 211 -11.31 -6.09 14.33
CA LYS A 211 -11.03 -7.53 14.43
C LYS A 211 -11.05 -8.20 13.05
N GLU A 212 -11.86 -7.66 12.15
CA GLU A 212 -12.06 -8.18 10.81
C GLU A 212 -11.66 -7.11 9.79
N PRO A 213 -10.37 -7.04 9.41
CA PRO A 213 -9.92 -6.07 8.42
C PRO A 213 -10.46 -6.41 7.04
N PHE A 214 -10.77 -5.39 6.24
CA PHE A 214 -11.11 -5.61 4.85
C PHE A 214 -9.93 -6.10 4.02
N TRP A 215 -10.16 -7.17 3.27
CA TRP A 215 -9.22 -7.69 2.30
C TRP A 215 -9.92 -8.60 1.29
N TYR A 216 -9.29 -8.74 0.12
CA TYR A 216 -9.69 -9.71 -0.89
C TYR A 216 -8.45 -10.15 -1.67
N TYR A 217 -8.45 -11.38 -2.18
CA TYR A 217 -7.31 -11.90 -2.90
C TYR A 217 -7.37 -11.48 -4.38
N ASN A 218 -6.36 -10.74 -4.85
CA ASN A 218 -6.31 -10.24 -6.21
C ASN A 218 -4.92 -10.41 -6.86
N THR A 219 -4.78 -9.98 -8.12
CA THR A 219 -3.52 -10.13 -8.87
C THR A 219 -2.36 -9.33 -8.28
N ARG A 220 -2.64 -8.21 -7.59
CA ARG A 220 -1.62 -7.41 -6.90
C ARG A 220 -1.01 -8.19 -5.73
N CYS A 221 -1.76 -9.07 -5.08
CA CYS A 221 -1.26 -9.89 -3.96
C CYS A 221 -0.04 -10.74 -4.33
N ARG A 222 0.21 -11.04 -5.61
CA ARG A 222 1.37 -11.84 -6.08
C ARG A 222 2.72 -11.34 -5.58
N THR A 223 2.85 -10.03 -5.35
CA THR A 223 4.10 -9.40 -4.87
C THR A 223 4.01 -8.96 -3.41
N CYS A 224 3.01 -9.44 -2.66
CA CYS A 224 2.84 -9.14 -1.24
C CYS A 224 3.61 -10.15 -0.38
N ASP A 225 4.28 -9.67 0.66
CA ASP A 225 5.05 -10.50 1.61
C ASP A 225 4.18 -11.56 2.33
N PHE A 226 2.87 -11.34 2.41
CA PHE A 226 1.91 -12.21 3.10
C PHE A 226 1.04 -13.04 2.14
N VAL A 227 1.43 -13.14 0.86
CA VAL A 227 0.63 -13.81 -0.18
C VAL A 227 0.29 -15.26 0.15
N HIS A 228 1.22 -15.99 0.78
CA HIS A 228 1.03 -17.41 1.11
C HIS A 228 -0.03 -17.60 2.21
N THR A 229 0.07 -16.85 3.31
CA THR A 229 -0.94 -16.89 4.38
C THR A 229 -2.29 -16.42 3.88
N CYS A 230 -2.34 -15.31 3.12
CA CYS A 230 -3.61 -14.80 2.57
C CYS A 230 -4.23 -15.76 1.54
N ARG A 231 -3.41 -16.61 0.92
CA ARG A 231 -3.88 -17.66 0.01
C ARG A 231 -4.63 -18.74 0.77
N GLU A 232 -4.08 -19.20 1.88
CA GLU A 232 -4.70 -20.20 2.75
C GLU A 232 -5.98 -19.64 3.36
N ASP A 233 -5.93 -18.43 3.91
CA ASP A 233 -7.08 -17.73 4.49
C ASP A 233 -8.22 -17.50 3.49
N ALA A 234 -7.93 -17.47 2.19
CA ALA A 234 -8.95 -17.25 1.17
C ALA A 234 -9.72 -18.52 0.82
N ILE A 235 -9.19 -19.72 1.11
CA ILE A 235 -9.81 -20.98 0.74
C ILE A 235 -11.18 -21.08 1.43
N GLY A 236 -12.22 -21.32 0.63
CA GLY A 236 -13.59 -21.43 1.16
C GLY A 236 -14.18 -20.11 1.65
N SER A 237 -13.66 -18.96 1.19
CA SER A 237 -14.23 -17.64 1.49
C SER A 237 -14.62 -16.89 0.22
N ILE A 238 -15.42 -15.83 0.35
CA ILE A 238 -15.70 -14.86 -0.72
C ILE A 238 -14.42 -14.20 -1.27
N SER A 239 -13.35 -14.11 -0.48
CA SER A 239 -12.05 -13.55 -0.91
C SER A 239 -11.37 -14.39 -1.98
N MET A 240 -11.87 -15.61 -2.26
CA MET A 240 -11.40 -16.50 -3.32
C MET A 240 -11.94 -16.15 -4.72
N ILE A 241 -12.97 -15.30 -4.81
CA ILE A 241 -13.62 -14.96 -6.08
C ILE A 241 -12.58 -14.27 -7.00
N PRO A 242 -12.28 -14.85 -8.18
CA PRO A 242 -11.29 -14.29 -9.09
C PRO A 242 -11.71 -12.91 -9.62
N HIS A 243 -10.73 -12.04 -9.83
CA HIS A 243 -10.90 -10.75 -10.51
C HIS A 243 -11.94 -9.81 -9.88
N LEU A 244 -12.14 -9.89 -8.56
CA LEU A 244 -12.92 -8.89 -7.84
C LEU A 244 -12.28 -7.50 -8.01
N SER A 245 -13.09 -6.54 -8.46
CA SER A 245 -12.72 -5.13 -8.36
C SER A 245 -12.85 -4.65 -6.90
N PRO A 246 -12.16 -3.57 -6.51
CA PRO A 246 -12.32 -2.99 -5.16
C PRO A 246 -13.79 -2.73 -4.79
N GLU A 247 -14.57 -2.20 -5.73
CA GLU A 247 -15.98 -1.83 -5.53
C GLU A 247 -16.85 -3.07 -5.33
N ASN A 248 -16.61 -4.12 -6.12
CA ASN A 248 -17.31 -5.39 -5.99
C ASN A 248 -16.94 -6.11 -4.69
N ALA A 249 -15.67 -6.06 -4.28
CA ALA A 249 -15.23 -6.63 -3.02
C ALA A 249 -15.85 -5.91 -1.81
N GLU A 250 -15.94 -4.58 -1.84
CA GLU A 250 -16.59 -3.78 -0.78
C GLU A 250 -18.10 -4.02 -0.72
N SER A 251 -18.75 -4.12 -1.89
CA SER A 251 -20.18 -4.44 -2.00
C SER A 251 -20.49 -5.81 -1.41
N LEU A 252 -19.68 -6.83 -1.76
CA LEU A 252 -19.80 -8.16 -1.16
C LEU A 252 -19.53 -8.15 0.33
N ARG A 253 -18.50 -7.43 0.79
CA ARG A 253 -18.22 -7.32 2.23
C ARG A 253 -19.40 -6.76 2.99
N THR A 254 -19.95 -5.64 2.53
CA THR A 254 -21.10 -4.99 3.19
C THR A 254 -22.31 -5.92 3.23
N PHE A 255 -22.54 -6.67 2.16
CA PHE A 255 -23.60 -7.67 2.07
C PHE A 255 -23.38 -8.86 3.00
N VAL A 256 -22.14 -9.36 3.12
CA VAL A 256 -21.82 -10.52 3.97
C VAL A 256 -21.70 -10.13 5.44
N SER A 257 -21.22 -8.93 5.77
CA SER A 257 -21.16 -8.47 7.17
C SER A 257 -22.54 -8.34 7.83
N SER A 258 -23.62 -8.25 7.06
CA SER A 258 -24.99 -8.29 7.59
C SER A 258 -25.58 -9.71 7.65
N ARG A 259 -24.82 -10.74 7.25
CA ARG A 259 -25.31 -12.11 7.03
C ARG A 259 -24.30 -13.18 7.45
N ASN A 260 -24.64 -13.93 8.51
CA ASN A 260 -23.80 -15.03 8.99
C ASN A 260 -23.92 -16.32 8.14
N ASP A 261 -24.92 -16.40 7.26
CA ASP A 261 -25.20 -17.56 6.41
C ASP A 261 -24.39 -17.58 5.09
N VAL A 262 -23.60 -16.52 4.82
CA VAL A 262 -22.84 -16.39 3.58
C VAL A 262 -21.35 -16.45 3.86
N VAL A 263 -20.75 -17.61 3.61
CA VAL A 263 -19.31 -17.81 3.83
C VAL A 263 -18.55 -17.80 2.50
N ASP A 264 -19.14 -18.36 1.44
CA ASP A 264 -18.48 -18.51 0.17
C ASP A 264 -19.39 -18.32 -1.06
N ILE A 265 -18.81 -18.55 -2.24
CA ILE A 265 -19.48 -18.36 -3.54
C ILE A 265 -20.70 -19.28 -3.77
N GLU A 266 -20.75 -20.45 -3.14
CA GLU A 266 -21.89 -21.37 -3.25
C GLU A 266 -23.10 -20.82 -2.49
N ASP A 267 -22.89 -20.17 -1.35
CA ASP A 267 -23.97 -19.50 -0.60
C ASP A 267 -24.50 -18.29 -1.38
N LEU A 268 -23.60 -17.48 -1.96
CA LEU A 268 -23.98 -16.41 -2.88
C LEU A 268 -24.80 -16.93 -4.07
N THR A 269 -24.51 -18.15 -4.54
CA THR A 269 -25.27 -18.77 -5.63
C THR A 269 -26.66 -19.17 -5.18
N LYS A 270 -26.81 -19.76 -3.99
CA LYS A 270 -28.13 -20.12 -3.43
C LYS A 270 -29.03 -18.88 -3.34
N ILE A 271 -28.50 -17.74 -2.92
CA ILE A 271 -29.25 -16.46 -2.85
C ILE A 271 -29.76 -16.01 -4.23
N VAL A 272 -28.93 -16.13 -5.27
CA VAL A 272 -29.31 -15.76 -6.64
C VAL A 272 -30.31 -16.75 -7.25
N VAL A 273 -30.24 -18.03 -6.88
CA VAL A 273 -31.07 -19.12 -7.43
C VAL A 273 -32.43 -19.22 -6.74
N ASN A 274 -32.46 -19.19 -5.41
CA ASN A 274 -33.67 -19.44 -4.62
C ASN A 274 -34.58 -18.20 -4.50
N GLU A 275 -34.22 -17.12 -5.19
CA GLU A 275 -34.88 -15.82 -5.12
C GLU A 275 -35.21 -15.37 -3.69
N ASP A 276 -34.29 -15.62 -2.74
CA ASP A 276 -34.41 -15.30 -1.30
C ASP A 276 -35.10 -13.93 -1.07
N ASN A 277 -36.37 -13.94 -0.66
CA ASN A 277 -37.21 -12.74 -0.61
C ASN A 277 -36.68 -11.70 0.39
N ASP A 278 -35.81 -12.11 1.32
CA ASP A 278 -35.19 -11.23 2.30
C ASP A 278 -34.01 -10.42 1.70
N VAL A 279 -33.60 -10.73 0.46
CA VAL A 279 -32.55 -10.00 -0.24
C VAL A 279 -33.13 -9.08 -1.31
N LYS A 280 -32.75 -7.81 -1.24
CA LYS A 280 -33.13 -6.78 -2.22
C LYS A 280 -32.77 -7.22 -3.64
N LYS A 281 -33.66 -6.93 -4.59
CA LYS A 281 -33.47 -7.26 -6.01
C LYS A 281 -32.19 -6.63 -6.59
N SER A 282 -31.82 -5.42 -6.14
CA SER A 282 -30.56 -4.75 -6.51
C SER A 282 -29.34 -5.58 -6.11
N ASP A 283 -29.32 -6.12 -4.90
CA ASP A 283 -28.18 -6.83 -4.35
C ASP A 283 -28.03 -8.19 -5.04
N LYS A 284 -29.15 -8.87 -5.32
CA LYS A 284 -29.17 -10.09 -6.15
C LYS A 284 -28.57 -9.86 -7.53
N LEU A 285 -28.86 -8.72 -8.17
CA LEU A 285 -28.30 -8.39 -9.48
C LEU A 285 -26.80 -8.15 -9.41
N ILE A 286 -26.33 -7.41 -8.42
CA ILE A 286 -24.90 -7.16 -8.18
C ILE A 286 -24.18 -8.48 -7.91
N ILE A 287 -24.68 -9.31 -6.99
CA ILE A 287 -24.08 -10.61 -6.67
C ILE A 287 -24.02 -11.48 -7.93
N LYS A 288 -25.12 -11.59 -8.68
CA LYS A 288 -25.17 -12.37 -9.94
C LYS A 288 -24.09 -11.93 -10.93
N GLN A 289 -23.88 -10.62 -11.09
CA GLN A 289 -22.82 -10.07 -11.95
C GLN A 289 -21.43 -10.43 -11.41
N ILE A 290 -21.21 -10.26 -10.11
CA ILE A 290 -19.93 -10.55 -9.46
C ILE A 290 -19.55 -12.02 -9.58
N ILE A 291 -20.48 -12.95 -9.33
CA ILE A 291 -20.22 -14.39 -9.44
C ILE A 291 -20.32 -14.90 -10.89
N LYS A 292 -20.67 -14.03 -11.85
CA LYS A 292 -20.91 -14.37 -13.26
C LYS A 292 -21.89 -15.55 -13.44
N TYR A 293 -22.99 -15.52 -12.70
CA TYR A 293 -23.99 -16.60 -12.76
C TYR A 293 -24.97 -16.40 -13.91
N ASP A 294 -25.01 -17.39 -14.81
CA ASP A 294 -26.00 -17.45 -15.89
C ASP A 294 -27.19 -18.31 -15.46
N LYS A 295 -28.38 -17.68 -15.41
CA LYS A 295 -29.65 -18.35 -15.07
C LYS A 295 -30.04 -19.39 -16.12
N LYS A 296 -29.74 -19.19 -17.41
CA LYS A 296 -30.13 -20.10 -18.50
C LYS A 296 -29.35 -21.41 -18.40
N SER A 297 -28.03 -21.32 -18.31
CA SER A 297 -27.16 -22.50 -18.22
C SER A 297 -26.97 -23.02 -16.79
N LYS A 298 -27.51 -22.33 -15.77
CA LYS A 298 -27.34 -22.60 -14.33
C LYS A 298 -25.86 -22.78 -13.93
N ARG A 299 -24.97 -21.98 -14.53
CA ARG A 299 -23.51 -22.11 -14.40
C ARG A 299 -22.86 -20.78 -14.04
N SER A 300 -21.73 -20.89 -13.35
CA SER A 300 -20.78 -19.80 -13.15
C SER A 300 -19.37 -20.33 -13.44
N PRO A 301 -18.52 -19.56 -14.15
CA PRO A 301 -17.12 -19.93 -14.36
C PRO A 301 -16.37 -20.03 -13.03
N TYR A 302 -16.75 -19.24 -12.02
CA TYR A 302 -16.11 -19.25 -10.71
C TYR A 302 -16.56 -20.41 -9.82
N LEU A 303 -17.83 -20.82 -9.92
CA LEU A 303 -18.28 -22.08 -9.31
C LEU A 303 -17.57 -23.29 -9.91
N ARG A 304 -17.43 -23.31 -11.26
CA ARG A 304 -16.65 -24.34 -11.95
C ARG A 304 -15.18 -24.31 -11.50
N ALA A 305 -14.62 -23.12 -11.33
CA ALA A 305 -13.25 -22.94 -10.84
C ALA A 305 -13.06 -23.49 -9.42
N LYS A 306 -14.00 -23.24 -8.50
CA LYS A 306 -14.01 -23.83 -7.14
C LYS A 306 -14.04 -25.36 -7.20
N LYS A 307 -14.99 -25.94 -7.94
CA LYS A 307 -15.15 -27.41 -8.07
C LYS A 307 -13.95 -28.09 -8.69
N THR A 308 -13.41 -27.53 -9.77
CA THR A 308 -12.31 -28.13 -10.53
C THR A 308 -10.93 -27.77 -9.99
N LYS A 309 -10.86 -26.84 -9.04
CA LYS A 309 -9.63 -26.14 -8.62
C LYS A 309 -8.89 -25.46 -9.78
N ARG A 310 -9.46 -25.35 -10.99
CA ARG A 310 -8.83 -24.67 -12.15
C ARG A 310 -9.23 -23.20 -12.19
N ALA A 311 -8.38 -22.31 -12.71
CA ALA A 311 -8.66 -20.87 -12.88
C ALA A 311 -8.94 -20.05 -11.60
N GLN A 312 -8.66 -20.60 -10.41
CA GLN A 312 -8.53 -19.78 -9.21
C GLN A 312 -7.28 -18.89 -9.34
N PRO A 313 -7.19 -17.74 -8.63
CA PRO A 313 -5.99 -16.91 -8.63
C PRO A 313 -4.70 -17.70 -8.29
N PHE A 314 -4.88 -18.85 -7.63
CA PHE A 314 -3.87 -19.84 -7.27
C PHE A 314 -3.33 -20.70 -8.42
N TYR A 315 -4.14 -20.98 -9.45
CA TYR A 315 -3.80 -21.97 -10.49
C TYR A 315 -3.40 -21.37 -11.84
N ILE A 316 -3.52 -20.06 -12.02
CA ILE A 316 -2.99 -19.38 -13.22
C ILE A 316 -1.44 -19.43 -13.25
N ILE A 317 -0.76 -19.81 -12.17
CA ILE A 317 0.70 -19.92 -12.12
C ILE A 317 1.20 -21.37 -12.38
N LEU A 318 0.40 -22.41 -12.14
CA LEU A 318 0.84 -23.80 -12.33
C LEU A 318 0.68 -24.32 -13.76
N TYR A 319 -0.13 -23.66 -14.59
CA TYR A 319 -0.37 -24.09 -15.97
C TYR A 319 0.69 -23.65 -16.98
N TYR A 320 1.69 -22.84 -16.59
CA TYR A 320 2.83 -22.50 -17.46
C TYR A 320 4.07 -23.37 -17.26
N THR A 321 4.00 -24.39 -16.40
CA THR A 321 5.14 -25.30 -16.14
C THR A 321 4.98 -26.73 -16.65
N ARG A 322 3.86 -27.10 -17.29
CA ARG A 322 3.75 -28.41 -17.97
C ARG A 322 2.86 -28.36 -19.21
N LYS A 323 3.54 -28.47 -20.37
CA LYS A 323 3.13 -29.05 -21.65
C LYS A 323 2.09 -28.31 -22.52
N GLU A 324 2.57 -28.00 -23.73
CA GLU A 324 1.91 -27.96 -25.05
C GLU A 324 0.40 -28.23 -25.07
N VAL A 325 -0.39 -27.25 -25.53
CA VAL A 325 -1.61 -27.52 -26.31
C VAL A 325 -1.75 -26.42 -27.36
N TYR A 326 -1.77 -26.83 -28.62
CA TYR A 326 -1.99 -26.02 -29.82
C TYR A 326 -3.40 -25.40 -29.82
N PHE A 327 -3.51 -24.16 -30.33
CA PHE A 327 -4.78 -23.55 -30.71
C PHE A 327 -4.87 -23.50 -32.24
N PHE A 328 -5.97 -24.02 -32.79
CA PHE A 328 -6.60 -23.50 -34.00
C PHE A 328 -7.78 -22.62 -33.58
#